data_AF-A0A3B1CL34-F1
#
_entry.id   AF-A0A3B1CL34-F1
#
_cell.length_a   1.000
_cell.length_b   1.000
_cell.length_c   1.000
_cell.angle_alpha   90.00
_cell.angle_beta   90.00
_cell.angle_gamma   90.00
#
_symmetry.space_group_name_H-M   'P 1'
#
loop_
_entity.id
_entity.type
_entity.pdbx_description
1 polymer ?
#
loop_
_entity_poly.entity_id
_entity_poly.type
_entity_poly.pdbx_seq_one_letter_code
_entity_poly.pdbx_strand_id
1 'polypeptide(L)'
;MSDQETETKKDEGQKDEAAGVETKDVDSLSDLSELEKIKLELQKEKEKAAKELAEGEEEDEDLREVDYLQKLITLSVKFDHHCSMWLMPAHIDCGLKFDHQLSEAYGSQLNTIQSFLRLLENVDGVTRELVTKEVILKLRSTLLHIHKNLVKPLIREVSRMKKKPKSESLDLFKTNWNERLMELQKACDFEYQVLDCKSFMIKEG
;
A
#
# COMPACT_ATOMS: atom_id res chain seq x y z
N MET A 1 36.77 1.66 58.77
CA MET A 1 36.26 0.67 59.73
C MET A 1 35.40 -0.30 58.92
N SER A 2 35.86 -1.56 58.84
CA SER A 2 35.36 -2.72 58.06
C SER A 2 35.66 -2.65 56.55
N ASP A 3 36.75 -3.22 56.01
CA ASP A 3 37.31 -4.60 56.05
C ASP A 3 36.50 -5.62 55.24
N GLN A 4 37.01 -5.98 54.06
CA GLN A 4 37.37 -7.38 53.75
C GLN A 4 38.33 -7.46 52.55
N GLU A 5 39.58 -7.79 52.87
CA GLU A 5 40.61 -8.39 52.00
C GLU A 5 40.11 -9.78 51.54
N THR A 6 40.52 -10.34 50.39
CA THR A 6 41.78 -11.08 50.29
C THR A 6 42.14 -11.46 48.84
N GLU A 7 43.46 -11.47 48.63
CA GLU A 7 44.23 -11.85 47.45
C GLU A 7 44.19 -13.36 47.15
N THR A 8 44.53 -13.76 45.91
CA THR A 8 45.60 -14.77 45.71
C THR A 8 46.24 -14.66 44.32
N LYS A 9 47.57 -14.62 44.29
CA LYS A 9 48.47 -14.71 43.12
C LYS A 9 48.89 -16.17 42.82
N LYS A 10 49.50 -16.34 41.63
CA LYS A 10 50.37 -17.44 41.11
C LYS A 10 49.62 -18.56 40.36
N ASP A 11 50.15 -19.21 39.32
CA ASP A 11 51.51 -19.30 38.76
C ASP A 11 51.46 -19.74 37.28
N GLU A 12 52.61 -19.67 36.62
CA GLU A 12 52.90 -19.97 35.21
C GLU A 12 52.58 -21.42 34.76
N GLY A 13 52.15 -21.57 33.50
CA GLY A 13 51.95 -22.85 32.82
C GLY A 13 51.83 -22.69 31.30
N GLN A 14 52.91 -23.07 30.61
CA GLN A 14 53.19 -22.97 29.18
C GLN A 14 52.33 -23.92 28.31
N LYS A 15 52.11 -23.54 27.03
CA LYS A 15 51.67 -24.28 25.80
C LYS A 15 50.46 -23.59 25.14
N ASP A 16 50.30 -23.51 23.83
CA ASP A 16 51.14 -23.56 22.64
C ASP A 16 50.19 -23.06 21.51
N GLU A 17 50.77 -22.51 20.44
CA GLU A 17 50.18 -22.46 19.08
C GLU A 17 48.85 -21.72 18.82
N ALA A 18 48.93 -20.59 18.11
CA ALA A 18 48.26 -20.32 16.82
C ALA A 18 48.32 -18.80 16.57
N ALA A 19 49.36 -18.32 15.88
CA ALA A 19 49.37 -18.18 14.43
C ALA A 19 48.46 -17.05 13.93
N GLY A 20 49.11 -16.02 13.39
CA GLY A 20 48.64 -15.32 12.21
C GLY A 20 47.32 -14.57 12.36
N VAL A 21 47.42 -13.28 12.70
CA VAL A 21 46.58 -12.28 12.05
C VAL A 21 46.99 -12.29 10.58
N GLU A 22 46.39 -13.17 9.78
CA GLU A 22 46.35 -13.06 8.34
C GLU A 22 45.00 -12.51 7.93
N THR A 23 45.11 -11.32 7.36
CA THR A 23 44.10 -10.52 6.71
C THR A 23 43.31 -11.34 5.69
N LYS A 24 41.98 -11.28 5.84
CA LYS A 24 40.97 -11.48 4.80
C LYS A 24 41.46 -10.95 3.45
N ASP A 25 41.66 -11.81 2.45
CA ASP A 25 41.62 -11.42 1.03
C ASP A 25 41.69 -12.62 0.05
N VAL A 26 40.85 -13.65 0.26
CA VAL A 26 40.71 -14.76 -0.72
C VAL A 26 39.26 -15.16 -0.95
N ASP A 27 38.35 -14.20 -1.13
CA ASP A 27 36.98 -14.53 -1.54
C ASP A 27 36.33 -13.62 -2.60
N SER A 28 37.00 -12.54 -3.06
CA SER A 28 36.34 -11.62 -4.01
C SER A 28 36.32 -12.10 -5.47
N LEU A 29 37.20 -13.04 -5.85
CA LEU A 29 37.25 -13.60 -7.21
C LEU A 29 36.34 -14.84 -7.37
N SER A 30 36.15 -15.64 -6.31
CA SER A 30 35.14 -16.69 -6.23
C SER A 30 33.74 -16.10 -6.37
N ASP A 31 33.46 -15.03 -5.63
CA ASP A 31 32.21 -14.27 -5.68
C ASP A 31 31.89 -13.75 -7.09
N LEU A 32 32.89 -13.29 -7.84
CA LEU A 32 32.70 -12.83 -9.22
C LEU A 32 32.33 -13.97 -10.18
N SER A 33 32.94 -15.14 -10.02
CA SER A 33 32.63 -16.31 -10.83
C SER A 33 31.24 -16.89 -10.52
N GLU A 34 30.80 -16.78 -9.28
CA GLU A 34 29.45 -17.16 -8.85
C GLU A 34 28.41 -16.15 -9.32
N LEU A 35 28.72 -14.85 -9.25
CA LEU A 35 27.90 -13.79 -9.86
C LEU A 35 27.74 -13.96 -11.37
N GLU A 36 28.78 -14.38 -12.09
CA GLU A 36 28.70 -14.67 -13.52
C GLU A 36 27.82 -15.89 -13.82
N LYS A 37 27.88 -16.94 -13.01
CA LYS A 37 26.99 -18.10 -13.12
C LYS A 37 25.53 -17.73 -12.85
N ILE A 38 25.26 -16.99 -11.78
CA ILE A 38 23.93 -16.49 -11.43
C ILE A 38 23.39 -15.59 -12.54
N LYS A 39 24.22 -14.71 -13.11
CA LYS A 39 23.84 -13.86 -14.24
C LYS A 39 23.52 -14.68 -15.50
N LEU A 40 24.28 -15.75 -15.76
CA LEU A 40 24.03 -16.65 -16.90
C LEU A 40 22.75 -17.47 -16.71
N GLU A 41 22.45 -17.89 -15.48
CA GLU A 41 21.21 -18.57 -15.11
C GLU A 41 20.00 -17.64 -15.24
N LEU A 42 20.08 -16.41 -14.72
CA LEU A 42 19.05 -15.38 -14.88
C LEU A 42 18.81 -15.01 -16.35
N GLN A 43 19.87 -14.96 -17.17
CA GLN A 43 19.76 -14.71 -18.60
C GLN A 43 19.05 -15.87 -19.32
N LYS A 44 19.35 -17.12 -18.96
CA LYS A 44 18.67 -18.32 -19.48
C LYS A 44 17.21 -18.38 -19.04
N GLU A 45 16.91 -18.03 -17.79
CA GLU A 45 15.54 -17.92 -17.29
C GLU A 45 14.77 -16.83 -18.02
N LYS A 46 15.41 -15.68 -18.29
CA LYS A 46 14.81 -14.60 -19.09
C LYS A 46 14.58 -15.00 -20.54
N GLU A 47 15.51 -15.73 -21.16
CA GLU A 47 15.35 -16.25 -22.52
C GLU A 47 14.29 -17.35 -22.60
N LYS A 48 14.18 -18.18 -21.56
CA LYS A 48 13.14 -19.19 -21.42
C LYS A 48 11.76 -18.53 -21.23
N ALA A 49 11.65 -17.55 -20.34
CA ALA A 49 10.43 -16.76 -20.14
C ALA A 49 10.04 -16.00 -21.41
N ALA A 50 11.00 -15.44 -22.16
CA ALA A 50 10.71 -14.77 -23.44
C ALA A 50 10.25 -15.76 -24.53
N LYS A 51 10.65 -17.02 -24.45
CA LYS A 51 10.25 -18.09 -25.38
C LYS A 51 8.90 -18.70 -25.00
N GLU A 52 8.61 -18.80 -23.71
CA GLU A 52 7.31 -19.23 -23.15
C GLU A 52 6.24 -18.14 -23.39
N LEU A 53 6.59 -16.85 -23.27
CA LEU A 53 5.78 -15.69 -23.69
C LEU A 53 5.45 -15.72 -25.20
N ALA A 54 6.33 -16.29 -26.02
CA ALA A 54 6.11 -16.45 -27.46
C ALA A 54 5.20 -17.63 -27.82
N GLU A 55 4.95 -18.57 -26.88
CA GLU A 55 4.09 -19.75 -27.06
C GLU A 55 2.65 -19.55 -26.54
N GLY A 56 2.37 -18.40 -25.91
CA GLY A 56 1.13 -17.61 -25.98
C GLY A 56 -0.23 -18.32 -25.90
N GLU A 57 -0.83 -18.33 -24.71
CA GLU A 57 -2.27 -18.04 -24.49
C GLU A 57 -2.60 -17.78 -22.99
N GLU A 58 -1.82 -18.30 -22.03
CA GLU A 58 -2.06 -18.07 -20.57
C GLU A 58 -1.33 -16.85 -19.96
N GLU A 59 -0.11 -16.51 -20.39
CA GLU A 59 0.66 -15.40 -19.78
C GLU A 59 0.03 -14.01 -20.02
N ASP A 60 -0.70 -13.84 -21.12
CA ASP A 60 -1.37 -12.57 -21.44
C ASP A 60 -2.55 -12.28 -20.50
N GLU A 61 -3.27 -13.30 -20.00
CA GLU A 61 -4.29 -13.12 -18.96
C GLU A 61 -3.64 -12.76 -17.62
N ASP A 62 -2.56 -13.46 -17.27
CA ASP A 62 -1.82 -13.27 -16.04
C ASP A 62 -1.21 -11.87 -15.89
N LEU A 63 -0.60 -11.34 -16.95
CA LEU A 63 -0.06 -9.97 -16.98
C LEU A 63 -1.18 -8.92 -16.87
N ARG A 64 -2.33 -9.17 -17.51
CA ARG A 64 -3.50 -8.29 -17.45
C ARG A 64 -4.06 -8.21 -16.02
N GLU A 65 -4.15 -9.31 -15.29
CA GLU A 65 -4.64 -9.31 -13.91
C GLU A 65 -3.72 -8.56 -12.95
N VAL A 66 -2.39 -8.72 -13.12
CA VAL A 66 -1.40 -7.97 -12.33
C VAL A 66 -1.50 -6.47 -12.62
N ASP A 67 -1.57 -6.09 -13.90
CA ASP A 67 -1.76 -4.69 -14.30
C ASP A 67 -3.07 -4.11 -13.76
N TYR A 68 -4.15 -4.92 -13.76
CA TYR A 68 -5.43 -4.54 -13.21
C TYR A 68 -5.38 -4.29 -11.71
N LEU A 69 -4.78 -5.21 -10.95
CA LEU A 69 -4.55 -5.03 -9.51
C LEU A 69 -3.76 -3.75 -9.23
N GLN A 70 -2.62 -3.56 -9.91
CA GLN A 70 -1.79 -2.35 -9.78
C GLN A 70 -2.58 -1.06 -10.05
N LYS A 71 -3.44 -1.08 -11.07
CA LYS A 71 -4.34 0.03 -11.39
C LYS A 71 -5.34 0.29 -10.25
N LEU A 72 -5.96 -0.74 -9.69
CA LEU A 72 -6.90 -0.60 -8.56
C LEU A 72 -6.22 0.03 -7.34
N ILE A 73 -5.01 -0.38 -7.01
CA ILE A 73 -4.25 0.20 -5.89
C ILE A 73 -3.89 1.65 -6.14
N THR A 74 -3.41 1.96 -7.34
CA THR A 74 -3.06 3.32 -7.71
C THR A 74 -4.26 4.25 -7.54
N LEU A 75 -5.44 3.81 -7.99
CA LEU A 75 -6.69 4.55 -7.81
C LEU A 75 -7.09 4.65 -6.33
N SER A 76 -6.88 3.61 -5.55
CA SER A 76 -7.16 3.58 -4.10
C SER A 76 -6.28 4.56 -3.33
N VAL A 77 -4.98 4.62 -3.65
CA VAL A 77 -4.03 5.58 -3.05
C VAL A 77 -4.38 7.01 -3.44
N LYS A 78 -4.70 7.26 -4.73
CA LYS A 78 -5.17 8.59 -5.17
C LYS A 78 -6.44 9.02 -4.46
N PHE A 79 -7.38 8.09 -4.26
CA PHE A 79 -8.62 8.35 -3.54
C PHE A 79 -8.36 8.68 -2.06
N ASP A 80 -7.45 7.97 -1.41
CA ASP A 80 -7.05 8.26 -0.04
C ASP A 80 -6.35 9.61 0.12
N HIS A 81 -5.43 9.91 -0.79
CA HIS A 81 -4.77 11.21 -0.84
C HIS A 81 -5.78 12.34 -1.01
N HIS A 82 -6.79 12.15 -1.86
CA HIS A 82 -7.88 13.11 -1.98
C HIS A 82 -8.64 13.31 -0.66
N CYS A 83 -8.95 12.22 0.05
CA CYS A 83 -9.61 12.30 1.36
C CYS A 83 -8.75 13.06 2.38
N SER A 84 -7.46 12.76 2.52
CA SER A 84 -6.58 13.50 3.46
C SER A 84 -6.45 14.98 3.10
N MET A 85 -6.23 15.28 1.82
CA MET A 85 -5.90 16.63 1.38
C MET A 85 -7.08 17.59 1.44
N TRP A 86 -8.31 17.12 1.21
CA TRP A 86 -9.45 18.02 0.99
C TRP A 86 -10.53 17.89 2.06
N LEU A 87 -10.73 16.71 2.64
CA LEU A 87 -11.81 16.49 3.61
C LEU A 87 -11.55 17.27 4.92
N MET A 88 -10.33 17.19 5.45
CA MET A 88 -9.96 17.90 6.68
C MET A 88 -10.03 19.43 6.50
N PRO A 89 -9.40 20.02 5.46
CA PRO A 89 -9.54 21.44 5.18
C PRO A 89 -10.99 21.88 4.94
N ALA A 90 -11.80 21.09 4.23
CA ALA A 90 -13.22 21.41 4.03
C ALA A 90 -14.00 21.49 5.37
N HIS A 91 -13.70 20.63 6.34
CA HIS A 91 -14.31 20.74 7.68
C HIS A 91 -13.90 22.04 8.37
N ILE A 92 -12.60 22.36 8.35
CA ILE A 92 -12.05 23.56 8.99
C ILE A 92 -12.64 24.83 8.38
N ASP A 93 -12.62 24.95 7.04
CA ASP A 93 -13.13 26.10 6.31
C ASP A 93 -14.64 26.30 6.50
N CYS A 94 -15.37 25.20 6.71
CA CYS A 94 -16.80 25.23 6.99
C CYS A 94 -17.10 25.50 8.48
N GLY A 95 -16.09 25.64 9.34
CA GLY A 95 -16.26 25.82 10.78
C GLY A 95 -16.82 24.59 11.50
N LEU A 96 -16.63 23.40 10.92
CA LEU A 96 -17.07 22.13 11.47
C LEU A 96 -15.95 21.50 12.29
N LYS A 97 -16.32 20.82 13.38
CA LYS A 97 -15.34 20.10 14.21
C LYS A 97 -14.94 18.80 13.53
N PHE A 98 -13.63 18.57 13.47
CA PHE A 98 -13.07 17.25 13.17
C PHE A 98 -13.04 16.45 14.49
N ASP A 99 -13.96 15.50 14.65
CA ASP A 99 -14.08 14.72 15.88
C ASP A 99 -13.34 13.38 15.81
N HIS A 100 -13.29 12.67 16.94
CA HIS A 100 -12.59 11.39 17.05
C HIS A 100 -13.18 10.33 16.10
N GLN A 101 -14.49 10.36 15.85
CA GLN A 101 -15.15 9.40 14.94
C GLN A 101 -14.70 9.62 13.51
N LEU A 102 -14.53 10.87 13.10
CA LEU A 102 -13.97 11.26 11.81
C LEU A 102 -12.51 10.77 11.65
N SER A 103 -11.72 10.92 12.71
CA SER A 103 -10.33 10.44 12.77
C SER A 103 -10.23 8.91 12.71
N GLU A 104 -11.13 8.20 13.40
CA GLU A 104 -11.14 6.73 13.47
C GLU A 104 -11.58 6.11 12.14
N ALA A 105 -12.61 6.69 11.51
CA ALA A 105 -13.07 6.29 10.18
C ALA A 105 -11.97 6.47 9.11
N TYR A 106 -11.16 7.53 9.22
CA TYR A 106 -10.01 7.74 8.35
C TYR A 106 -8.85 6.76 8.64
N GLY A 107 -8.58 6.46 9.92
CA GLY A 107 -7.56 5.46 10.31
C GLY A 107 -7.90 4.04 9.83
N SER A 108 -9.17 3.65 9.88
CA SER A 108 -9.65 2.36 9.37
C SER A 108 -9.43 2.20 7.86
N GLN A 109 -9.59 3.29 7.10
CA GLN A 109 -9.32 3.35 5.66
C GLN A 109 -7.83 3.12 5.35
N LEU A 110 -6.94 3.83 6.04
CA LEU A 110 -5.49 3.70 5.84
C LEU A 110 -5.01 2.27 6.08
N ASN A 111 -5.49 1.65 7.16
CA ASN A 111 -5.18 0.24 7.47
C ASN A 111 -5.65 -0.72 6.38
N THR A 112 -6.80 -0.43 5.77
CA THR A 112 -7.35 -1.24 4.66
C THR A 112 -6.47 -1.13 3.42
N ILE A 113 -6.01 0.07 3.06
CA ILE A 113 -5.10 0.29 1.92
C ILE A 113 -3.75 -0.37 2.16
N GLN A 114 -3.20 -0.26 3.38
CA GLN A 114 -1.97 -0.95 3.76
C GLN A 114 -2.13 -2.48 3.68
N SER A 115 -3.29 -3.02 4.06
CA SER A 115 -3.55 -4.45 3.93
C SER A 115 -3.60 -4.92 2.48
N PHE A 116 -4.08 -4.08 1.55
CA PHE A 116 -4.03 -4.38 0.12
C PHE A 116 -2.61 -4.43 -0.43
N LEU A 117 -1.78 -3.46 -0.04
CA LEU A 117 -0.39 -3.41 -0.49
C LEU A 117 0.38 -4.66 -0.05
N ARG A 118 0.16 -5.13 1.19
CA ARG A 118 0.78 -6.36 1.71
C ARG A 118 0.26 -7.65 1.07
N LEU A 119 -1.00 -7.67 0.64
CA LEU A 119 -1.57 -8.82 -0.06
C LEU A 119 -0.77 -9.09 -1.34
N LEU A 120 -0.44 -8.07 -2.12
CA LEU A 120 0.31 -8.22 -3.38
C LEU A 120 1.76 -8.66 -3.22
N GLU A 121 2.41 -8.30 -2.11
CA GLU A 121 3.79 -8.71 -1.84
C GLU A 121 3.93 -10.24 -1.78
N ASN A 122 2.81 -10.97 -1.62
CA ASN A 122 2.79 -12.42 -1.42
C ASN A 122 1.88 -13.19 -2.40
N VAL A 123 1.34 -12.56 -3.45
CA VAL A 123 0.41 -13.22 -4.39
C VAL A 123 1.17 -13.99 -5.46
N ASP A 124 1.00 -15.31 -5.47
CA ASP A 124 1.38 -16.18 -6.58
C ASP A 124 0.33 -16.15 -7.70
N GLY A 125 0.67 -16.60 -8.92
CA GLY A 125 -0.22 -16.54 -10.09
C GLY A 125 -1.57 -17.21 -9.89
N VAL A 126 -1.61 -18.27 -9.08
CA VAL A 126 -2.79 -19.13 -8.89
C VAL A 126 -3.89 -18.46 -8.04
N THR A 127 -3.57 -17.45 -7.22
CA THR A 127 -4.53 -16.83 -6.29
C THR A 127 -4.99 -15.42 -6.69
N ARG A 128 -4.54 -14.90 -7.84
CA ARG A 128 -4.77 -13.51 -8.29
C ARG A 128 -6.23 -13.12 -8.46
N GLU A 129 -7.06 -13.97 -9.08
CA GLU A 129 -8.50 -13.68 -9.26
C GLU A 129 -9.23 -13.53 -7.91
N LEU A 130 -8.97 -14.42 -6.96
CA LEU A 130 -9.57 -14.39 -5.62
C LEU A 130 -9.16 -13.12 -4.86
N VAL A 131 -7.87 -12.77 -4.95
CA VAL A 131 -7.32 -11.56 -4.33
C VAL A 131 -7.93 -10.31 -4.97
N THR A 132 -8.09 -10.29 -6.28
CA THR A 132 -8.73 -9.18 -7.02
C THR A 132 -10.17 -8.96 -6.55
N LYS A 133 -10.96 -10.03 -6.44
CA LYS A 133 -12.32 -9.96 -5.90
C LYS A 133 -12.34 -9.45 -4.47
N GLU A 134 -11.43 -9.93 -3.61
CA GLU A 134 -11.32 -9.48 -2.22
C GLU A 134 -10.97 -7.99 -2.12
N VAL A 135 -10.04 -7.52 -2.95
CA VAL A 135 -9.65 -6.10 -3.04
C VAL A 135 -10.87 -5.24 -3.40
N ILE A 136 -11.63 -5.64 -4.43
CA ILE A 136 -12.84 -4.90 -4.85
C ILE A 136 -13.89 -4.83 -3.74
N LEU A 137 -14.12 -5.93 -3.02
CA LEU A 137 -15.10 -5.97 -1.92
C LEU A 137 -14.67 -5.08 -0.73
N LYS A 138 -13.40 -5.12 -0.37
CA LYS A 138 -12.86 -4.27 0.69
C LYS A 138 -12.86 -2.79 0.25
N LEU A 139 -12.55 -2.48 -1.02
CA LEU A 139 -12.66 -1.12 -1.56
C LEU A 139 -14.09 -0.59 -1.47
N ARG A 140 -15.09 -1.42 -1.82
CA ARG A 140 -16.50 -1.08 -1.63
C ARG A 140 -16.83 -0.73 -0.19
N SER A 141 -16.38 -1.57 0.73
CA SER A 141 -16.66 -1.41 2.15
C SER A 141 -16.04 -0.12 2.68
N THR A 142 -14.82 0.19 2.26
CA THR A 142 -14.12 1.45 2.57
C THR A 142 -14.85 2.66 2.00
N LEU A 143 -15.21 2.65 0.72
CA LEU A 143 -15.98 3.73 0.09
C LEU A 143 -17.31 3.98 0.80
N LEU A 144 -18.04 2.91 1.13
CA LEU A 144 -19.29 3.01 1.87
C LEU A 144 -19.08 3.63 3.26
N HIS A 145 -18.04 3.19 3.97
CA HIS A 145 -17.71 3.69 5.30
C HIS A 145 -17.39 5.19 5.27
N ILE A 146 -16.51 5.62 4.35
CA ILE A 146 -16.12 7.01 4.15
C ILE A 146 -17.33 7.84 3.75
N HIS A 147 -18.11 7.38 2.77
CA HIS A 147 -19.27 8.12 2.32
C HIS A 147 -20.30 8.30 3.46
N LYS A 148 -20.59 7.23 4.22
CA LYS A 148 -21.58 7.24 5.29
C LYS A 148 -21.16 8.10 6.48
N ASN A 149 -19.89 8.01 6.90
CA ASN A 149 -19.43 8.56 8.17
C ASN A 149 -18.66 9.88 8.01
N LEU A 150 -18.10 10.16 6.83
CA LEU A 150 -17.28 11.35 6.59
C LEU A 150 -17.98 12.33 5.64
N VAL A 151 -18.29 11.87 4.43
CA VAL A 151 -18.78 12.74 3.34
C VAL A 151 -20.21 13.19 3.58
N LYS A 152 -21.12 12.24 3.82
CA LYS A 152 -22.54 12.54 4.00
C LYS A 152 -22.80 13.50 5.18
N PRO A 153 -22.14 13.35 6.35
CA PRO A 153 -22.24 14.33 7.43
C PRO A 153 -21.74 15.72 7.03
N LEU A 154 -20.57 15.84 6.39
CA LEU A 154 -20.03 17.12 5.90
C LEU A 154 -21.04 17.83 5.00
N ILE A 155 -21.50 17.15 3.94
CA ILE A 155 -22.44 17.73 2.97
C ILE A 155 -23.76 18.10 3.65
N ARG A 156 -24.25 17.27 4.59
CA ARG A 156 -25.48 17.56 5.35
C ARG A 156 -25.33 18.80 6.22
N GLU A 157 -24.24 18.94 6.97
CA GLU A 157 -24.05 20.10 7.85
C GLU A 157 -23.89 21.39 7.03
N VAL A 158 -23.08 21.36 5.96
CA VAL A 158 -22.97 22.50 5.03
C VAL A 158 -24.32 22.86 4.40
N SER A 159 -25.16 21.86 4.08
CA SER A 159 -26.48 22.11 3.50
C SER A 159 -27.40 22.89 4.45
N ARG A 160 -27.27 22.67 5.76
CA ARG A 160 -28.07 23.28 6.83
C ARG A 160 -27.61 24.68 7.22
N MET A 161 -26.44 25.11 6.77
CA MET A 161 -25.92 26.45 7.07
C MET A 161 -26.78 27.52 6.41
N LYS A 162 -27.13 28.57 7.19
CA LYS A 162 -27.90 29.73 6.70
C LYS A 162 -27.18 30.47 5.57
N LYS A 163 -25.85 30.52 5.61
CA LYS A 163 -24.99 31.07 4.57
C LYS A 163 -24.04 29.98 4.12
N LYS A 164 -23.97 29.74 2.80
CA LYS A 164 -23.03 28.77 2.26
C LYS A 164 -21.58 29.23 2.51
N PRO A 165 -20.71 28.35 3.04
CA PRO A 165 -19.31 28.68 3.22
C PRO A 165 -18.68 28.93 1.85
N LYS A 166 -17.84 29.97 1.76
CA LYS A 166 -16.98 30.19 0.59
C LYS A 166 -15.67 29.44 0.85
N SER A 167 -15.66 28.15 0.56
CA SER A 167 -14.51 27.27 0.77
C SER A 167 -14.10 26.64 -0.55
N GLU A 168 -12.93 27.02 -1.04
CA GLU A 168 -12.30 26.40 -2.20
C GLU A 168 -12.03 24.91 -1.93
N SER A 169 -11.60 24.57 -0.70
CA SER A 169 -11.38 23.17 -0.31
C SER A 169 -12.66 22.33 -0.38
N LEU A 170 -13.82 22.89 -0.02
CA LEU A 170 -15.09 22.18 -0.14
C LEU A 170 -15.49 21.95 -1.61
N ASP A 171 -15.31 22.94 -2.46
CA ASP A 171 -15.67 22.82 -3.88
C ASP A 171 -14.73 21.84 -4.60
N LEU A 172 -13.42 21.96 -4.36
CA LEU A 172 -12.43 20.98 -4.83
C LEU A 172 -12.68 19.60 -4.24
N PHE A 173 -13.12 19.50 -2.98
CA PHE A 173 -13.49 18.22 -2.38
C PHE A 173 -14.61 17.55 -3.18
N LYS A 174 -15.71 18.26 -3.46
CA LYS A 174 -16.87 17.68 -4.18
C LYS A 174 -16.53 17.26 -5.60
N THR A 175 -15.86 18.12 -6.36
CA THR A 175 -15.50 17.85 -7.76
C THR A 175 -14.57 16.66 -7.84
N ASN A 176 -13.47 16.70 -7.09
CA ASN A 176 -12.48 15.63 -7.10
C ASN A 176 -13.06 14.32 -6.54
N TRP A 177 -13.95 14.36 -5.55
CA TRP A 177 -14.64 13.16 -5.03
C TRP A 177 -15.38 12.42 -6.14
N ASN A 178 -16.21 13.15 -6.89
CA ASN A 178 -16.98 12.58 -8.00
C ASN A 178 -16.07 12.07 -9.13
N GLU A 179 -15.00 12.80 -9.46
CA GLU A 179 -14.00 12.36 -10.45
C GLU A 179 -13.34 11.04 -10.04
N ARG A 180 -12.87 10.92 -8.79
CA ARG A 180 -12.22 9.69 -8.30
C ARG A 180 -13.18 8.51 -8.25
N LEU A 181 -14.44 8.73 -7.86
CA LEU A 181 -15.47 7.69 -7.92
C LEU A 181 -15.72 7.21 -9.36
N MET A 182 -15.69 8.11 -10.34
CA MET A 182 -15.84 7.76 -11.76
C MET A 182 -14.63 7.02 -12.31
N GLU A 183 -13.41 7.39 -11.91
CA GLU A 183 -12.20 6.62 -12.25
C GLU A 183 -12.26 5.19 -11.69
N LEU A 184 -12.67 5.03 -10.43
CA LEU A 184 -12.87 3.73 -9.79
C LEU A 184 -14.00 2.93 -10.46
N GLN A 185 -15.14 3.57 -10.77
CA GLN A 185 -16.23 2.92 -11.50
C GLN A 185 -15.74 2.36 -12.84
N LYS A 186 -15.06 3.18 -13.65
CA LYS A 186 -14.54 2.75 -14.96
C LYS A 186 -13.55 1.59 -14.85
N ALA A 187 -12.73 1.55 -13.80
CA ALA A 187 -11.83 0.43 -13.56
C ALA A 187 -12.61 -0.84 -13.15
N CYS A 188 -13.62 -0.71 -12.31
CA CYS A 188 -14.42 -1.85 -11.85
C CYS A 188 -15.45 -2.35 -12.88
N ASP A 189 -15.81 -1.54 -13.89
CA ASP A 189 -16.80 -1.89 -14.92
C ASP A 189 -16.35 -2.98 -15.90
N PHE A 190 -15.06 -3.30 -15.92
CA PHE A 190 -14.45 -4.09 -16.98
C PHE A 190 -14.28 -5.58 -16.64
N GLU A 191 -13.91 -5.93 -15.41
CA GLU A 191 -13.45 -7.30 -15.13
C GLU A 191 -14.20 -8.02 -13.99
N TYR A 192 -14.64 -7.33 -12.93
CA TYR A 192 -15.25 -7.99 -11.76
C TYR A 192 -16.24 -7.06 -11.04
N GLN A 193 -17.44 -6.83 -11.60
CA GLN A 193 -18.39 -5.88 -11.01
C GLN A 193 -19.21 -6.46 -9.85
N VAL A 194 -19.07 -5.83 -8.66
CA VAL A 194 -20.16 -5.04 -8.02
C VAL A 194 -19.54 -3.89 -7.20
N LEU A 195 -19.02 -2.85 -7.86
CA LEU A 195 -18.69 -1.57 -7.22
C LEU A 195 -19.57 -0.47 -7.83
N ASP A 196 -20.79 -0.31 -7.33
CA ASP A 196 -21.67 0.80 -7.73
C ASP A 196 -21.22 2.10 -7.01
N CYS A 197 -20.16 2.71 -7.54
CA CYS A 197 -19.61 3.97 -7.05
C CYS A 197 -20.56 5.15 -7.28
N LYS A 198 -21.40 5.08 -8.32
CA LYS A 198 -22.35 6.15 -8.67
C LYS A 198 -23.31 6.46 -7.53
N SER A 199 -23.67 5.45 -6.74
CA SER A 199 -24.50 5.61 -5.54
C SER A 199 -23.88 6.52 -4.44
N PHE A 200 -22.57 6.73 -4.46
CA PHE A 200 -21.82 7.56 -3.50
C PHE A 200 -21.47 8.96 -4.03
N MET A 201 -21.92 9.32 -5.24
CA MET A 201 -21.65 10.63 -5.81
C MET A 201 -22.36 11.74 -5.02
N ILE A 202 -21.67 12.86 -4.84
CA ILE A 202 -22.23 14.06 -4.25
C ILE A 202 -23.05 14.76 -5.35
N LYS A 203 -24.34 14.93 -5.11
CA LYS A 203 -25.20 15.74 -5.97
C LYS A 203 -24.95 17.20 -5.63
N GLU A 204 -24.58 17.99 -6.63
CA GLU A 204 -24.59 19.45 -6.49
C GLU A 204 -26.03 19.93 -6.32
N GLY A 205 -26.23 20.86 -5.40
CA GLY A 205 -27.53 21.45 -5.08
C GLY A 205 -27.39 22.93 -4.78
#